data_AF-A0A439S0K4-F1
#
_entry.id   AF-A0A439S0K4-F1
#
_cell.length_a   1.000
_cell.length_b   1.000
_cell.length_c   1.000
_cell.angle_alpha   90.00
_cell.angle_beta   90.00
_cell.angle_gamma   90.00
#
_symmetry.space_group_name_H-M   'P 1'
#
loop_
_entity.id
_entity.type
_entity.pdbx_description
1 polymer ?
#
loop_
_entity_poly.entity_id
_entity_poly.type
_entity_poly.pdbx_seq_one_letter_code
_entity_poly.pdbx_strand_id
1 'polypeptide(L)' 'MTHRILILGGTTEARQLAGKLVARTDVTLTL' A
#
# COMPACT_ATOMS: atom_id res chain seq x y z
N MET A 1 -12.98 10.02 -2.31
CA MET A 1 -11.74 10.44 -3.00
C MET A 1 -10.74 9.32 -2.84
N THR A 2 -10.07 8.89 -3.91
CA THR A 2 -9.13 7.76 -3.86
C THR A 2 -7.71 8.28 -3.66
N HIS A 3 -7.04 7.84 -2.60
CA HIS A 3 -5.66 8.22 -2.29
C HIS A 3 -4.69 7.27 -2.99
N ARG A 4 -3.65 7.81 -3.62
CA ARG A 4 -2.61 7.03 -4.31
C ARG A 4 -1.35 7.00 -3.45
N ILE A 5 -0.88 5.81 -3.09
CA ILE A 5 0.29 5.62 -2.23
C ILE A 5 1.33 4.80 -3.00
N LEU A 6 2.55 5.34 -3.07
CA LEU A 6 3.73 4.64 -3.59
C LEU A 6 4.59 4.19 -2.40
N ILE A 7 4.80 2.89 -2.28
CA ILE A 7 5.70 2.30 -1.29
C ILE A 7 7.00 1.97 -2.02
N LEU A 8 8.08 2.68 -1.69
CA LEU A 8 9.38 2.43 -2.31
C LEU A 8 10.13 1.34 -1.53
N GLY A 9 10.41 0.25 -2.23
CA GLY A 9 11.28 -0.83 -1.73
C GLY A 9 10.61 -2.20 -1.71
N GLY A 10 11.44 -3.25 -1.70
CA GLY A 10 11.00 -4.65 -1.75
C GLY A 10 11.20 -5.40 -0.44
N THR A 11 11.15 -4.73 0.71
CA THR A 11 11.36 -5.37 2.02
C THR A 11 10.09 -6.07 2.51
N THR A 12 10.24 -6.86 3.57
CA THR A 12 9.11 -7.57 4.18
C THR A 12 8.12 -6.58 4.81
N GLU A 13 8.63 -5.51 5.43
CA GLU A 13 7.85 -4.46 6.09
C GLU A 13 6.98 -3.70 5.08
N ALA A 14 7.53 -3.38 3.91
CA ALA A 14 6.80 -2.74 2.81
C ALA A 14 5.58 -3.59 2.37
N ARG A 15 5.77 -4.90 2.21
CA ARG A 15 4.68 -5.82 1.83
C ARG A 15 3.65 -5.99 2.95
N GLN A 16 4.07 -6.06 4.21
CA GLN A 16 3.15 -6.13 5.35
C GLN A 16 2.30 -4.87 5.47
N LEU A 17 2.91 -3.69 5.27
CA LEU A 17 2.18 -2.43 5.25
C LEU A 17 1.19 -2.37 4.07
N ALA A 18 1.61 -2.78 2.87
CA ALA A 18 0.73 -2.85 1.71
C ALA A 18 -0.47 -3.78 1.97
N GLY A 19 -0.25 -4.95 2.58
CA GLY A 19 -1.32 -5.88 2.93
C GLY A 19 -2.36 -5.28 3.89
N LYS A 20 -1.92 -4.48 4.88
CA LYS A 20 -2.82 -3.77 5.79
C LYS A 20 -3.64 -2.68 5.08
N LEU A 21 -3.04 -2.02 4.08
CA LEU A 21 -3.66 -0.91 3.36
C LEU A 21 -4.61 -1.38 2.25
N VAL A 22 -4.39 -2.56 1.65
CA VAL A 22 -5.31 -3.17 0.65
C VAL A 22 -6.72 -3.39 1.19
N ALA A 23 -6.88 -3.56 2.52
CA ALA A 23 -8.18 -3.73 3.15
C ALA A 23 -9.06 -2.46 3.11
N ARG A 24 -8.51 -1.30 2.71
CA ARG A 24 -9.26 -0.05 2.60
C ARG A 24 -9.71 0.19 1.17
N THR A 25 -10.96 0.61 0.99
CA THR A 25 -11.62 0.79 -0.31
C THR A 25 -11.30 2.13 -0.98
N ASP A 26 -10.64 3.04 -0.27
CA ASP A 26 -10.34 4.40 -0.70
C ASP A 26 -8.87 4.64 -1.08
N VAL A 27 -8.08 3.56 -1.20
CA VAL A 27 -6.64 3.65 -1.51
C VAL A 27 -6.25 2.76 -2.69
N THR A 28 -5.37 3.29 -3.52
CA THR A 28 -4.66 2.55 -4.56
C THR A 28 -3.18 2.51 -4.21
N LEU A 29 -2.61 1.31 -4.15
CA LEU A 29 -1.22 1.09 -3.76
C LEU A 29 -0.37 0.69 -4.96
N THR A 30 0.87 1.15 -4.97
CA THR A 30 1.92 0.68 -5.87
C THR A 30 3.16 0.40 -5.04
N LEU A 31 3.76 -0.77 -5.25
CA LEU A 31 5.03 -1.23 -4.63
C LEU A 31 6.20 -1.00 -5.60
#